data_AF-A0A838FBC6-F1
#
_entry.id   AF-A0A838FBC6-F1
#
_cell.length_a   1.000
_cell.length_b   1.000
_cell.length_c   1.000
_cell.angle_alpha   90.00
_cell.angle_beta   90.00
_cell.angle_gamma   90.00
#
_symmetry.space_group_name_H-M   'P 1'
#
loop_
_entity.id
_entity.type
_entity.pdbx_description
1 polymer ?
#
loop_
_entity_poly.entity_id
_entity_poly.type
_entity_poly.pdbx_seq_one_letter_code
_entity_poly.pdbx_strand_id
1 'polypeptide(L)' 'MMDNIPGKISKAVEFIKTKSALKIDSGIILGSGLGDLVEGMEVEAEVDYAEIPHFPISTIPGHSGKLMLGTWN' A
#
# COMPACT_ATOMS: atom_id res chain seq x y z
N MET A 1 10.45 -25.87 -6.19
CA MET A 1 11.11 -24.75 -5.51
C MET A 1 10.10 -24.19 -4.52
N MET A 2 10.41 -24.16 -3.22
CA MET A 2 9.57 -23.42 -2.28
C MET A 2 9.71 -21.93 -2.57
N ASP A 3 8.58 -21.24 -2.76
CA ASP A 3 8.55 -19.79 -2.74
C ASP A 3 9.04 -19.29 -1.38
N ASN A 4 10.10 -18.47 -1.37
CA ASN A 4 10.55 -17.77 -0.17
C ASN A 4 9.62 -16.58 0.12
N ILE A 5 8.40 -16.88 0.56
CA ILE A 5 7.38 -15.89 0.93
C ILE A 5 7.90 -14.93 2.01
N PRO A 6 8.56 -15.38 3.10
CA PRO A 6 9.09 -14.47 4.12
C PRO A 6 10.08 -13.45 3.54
N GLY A 7 10.98 -13.89 2.66
CA GLY A 7 11.94 -12.99 2.01
C GLY A 7 11.28 -11.96 1.09
N LYS A 8 10.21 -12.35 0.39
CA LYS A 8 9.42 -11.42 -0.45
C LYS A 8 8.72 -10.36 0.42
N ILE A 9 8.12 -10.77 1.54
CA ILE A 9 7.47 -9.86 2.49
C ILE A 9 8.47 -8.88 3.09
N SER A 10 9.65 -9.34 3.54
CA SER A 10 10.67 -8.46 4.15
C SER A 10 11.07 -7.33 3.21
N LYS A 11 11.31 -7.64 1.92
CA LYS A 11 11.69 -6.64 0.92
C LYS A 11 10.60 -5.61 0.65
N ALA A 12 9.34 -6.04 0.58
CA ALA A 12 8.20 -5.12 0.44
C ALA A 12 8.08 -4.19 1.65
N VAL A 13 8.19 -4.74 2.86
CA VAL A 13 8.11 -3.98 4.12
C VAL A 13 9.27 -2.99 4.23
N GLU A 14 10.50 -3.40 3.95
CA GLU A 14 11.68 -2.54 3.94
C GLU A 14 11.50 -1.37 2.98
N PHE A 15 11.02 -1.63 1.76
CA PHE A 15 10.73 -0.58 0.79
C PHE A 15 9.66 0.40 1.28
N ILE A 16 8.51 -0.09 1.77
CA ILE A 16 7.41 0.75 2.25
C ILE A 16 7.87 1.63 3.42
N LYS A 17 8.69 1.10 4.34
CA LYS A 17 9.27 1.87 5.46
C LYS A 17 10.19 3.02 5.03
N THR A 18 10.71 3.02 3.80
CA THR A 18 11.49 4.16 3.29
C THR A 18 10.62 5.34 2.86
N LYS A 19 9.31 5.13 2.70
CA LYS A 19 8.38 6.12 2.15
C LYS A 19 7.73 6.99 3.23
N SER A 20 7.73 6.56 4.48
CA SER A 20 7.15 7.29 5.61
C SER A 20 7.74 6.83 6.94
N ALA A 21 7.84 7.75 7.90
CA ALA A 21 8.24 7.44 9.28
C ALA A 21 7.03 7.16 10.20
N LEU A 22 5.80 7.18 9.66
CA LEU A 22 4.58 6.95 10.43
C LEU A 22 4.59 5.59 11.11
N LYS A 23 4.10 5.57 12.35
CA LYS A 23 3.76 4.35 13.05
C LYS A 23 2.38 3.90 12.57
N ILE A 24 2.35 2.89 11.71
CA ILE A 24 1.10 2.33 11.17
C ILE A 24 0.51 1.35 12.17
N ASP A 25 -0.65 1.72 12.75
CA ASP A 25 -1.37 0.91 13.74
C ASP A 25 -2.59 0.20 13.14
N SER A 26 -3.01 0.56 11.91
CA SER A 26 -4.18 0.00 11.23
C SER A 26 -3.97 0.00 9.72
N GLY A 27 -4.58 -0.96 9.03
CA GLY A 27 -4.57 -1.05 7.57
C GLY A 27 -5.99 -1.25 7.04
N ILE A 28 -6.31 -0.57 5.94
CA ILE A 28 -7.62 -0.62 5.30
C ILE A 28 -7.44 -1.09 3.86
N ILE A 29 -8.26 -2.04 3.42
CA ILE A 29 -8.32 -2.47 2.02
C ILE A 29 -9.64 -1.95 1.45
N LEU A 30 -9.54 -1.08 0.45
CA LEU A 30 -10.71 -0.50 -0.20
C LEU A 30 -11.23 -1.42 -1.31
N GLY A 31 -12.46 -1.88 -1.15
CA GLY A 31 -13.21 -2.56 -2.20
C GLY A 31 -13.69 -1.59 -3.29
N SER A 32 -14.28 -2.13 -4.35
CA SER A 32 -14.84 -1.33 -5.44
C SER A 32 -15.90 -0.36 -4.92
N GLY A 33 -15.84 0.90 -5.37
CA GLY A 33 -16.77 1.96 -4.96
C GLY A 33 -16.48 2.62 -3.60
N LEU A 34 -15.40 2.24 -2.90
CA LEU A 34 -15.00 2.83 -1.61
C LEU A 34 -13.84 3.83 -1.74
N GLY A 35 -13.57 4.32 -2.95
CA GLY A 35 -12.48 5.26 -3.23
C GLY A 35 -12.62 6.57 -2.44
N ASP A 36 -13.84 7.03 -2.22
CA ASP A 36 -14.09 8.32 -1.57
C ASP A 36 -13.65 8.34 -0.09
N LEU A 37 -13.40 7.18 0.52
CA LEU A 37 -12.92 7.11 1.91
C LEU A 37 -11.56 7.80 2.10
N VAL A 38 -10.72 7.82 1.06
CA VAL A 38 -9.42 8.52 1.14
C VAL A 38 -9.52 10.03 1.04
N GLU A 39 -10.67 10.62 0.67
CA GLU A 39 -10.84 12.08 0.64
C GLU A 39 -10.69 12.74 2.03
N GLY A 40 -11.00 12.00 3.09
CA GLY A 40 -10.84 12.46 4.48
C GLY A 40 -9.49 12.15 5.10
N MET A 41 -8.57 11.51 4.36
CA MET A 41 -7.26 11.11 4.88
C MET A 41 -6.22 12.21 4.64
N GLU A 42 -5.42 12.51 5.65
CA GLU A 42 -4.18 13.28 5.49
C GLU A 42 -3.09 12.34 4.95
N VAL A 43 -2.91 12.36 3.63
CA VAL A 43 -1.92 11.51 2.93
C VAL A 43 -0.51 12.07 3.15
N GLU A 44 0.37 11.27 3.75
CA GLU A 44 1.80 11.59 3.89
C GLU A 44 2.61 11.02 2.71
N ALA A 45 2.27 9.81 2.25
CA ALA A 45 2.93 9.17 1.13
C ALA A 45 1.97 8.33 0.30
N GLU A 46 2.14 8.39 -1.02
CA GLU A 46 1.52 7.47 -1.98
C GLU A 46 2.59 6.62 -2.65
N VAL A 47 2.32 5.33 -2.80
CA VAL A 47 3.23 4.37 -3.41
C VAL A 47 2.46 3.53 -4.41
N ASP A 48 2.82 3.60 -5.68
CA ASP A 48 2.24 2.73 -6.70
C ASP A 48 2.64 1.28 -6.42
N TYR A 49 1.70 0.33 -6.52
CA TYR A 49 1.99 -1.09 -6.28
C TYR A 49 3.09 -1.63 -7.20
N ALA A 50 3.24 -1.07 -8.40
CA ALA A 50 4.30 -1.42 -9.34
C ALA A 50 5.72 -1.08 -8.83
N GLU A 51 5.85 -0.13 -7.90
CA GLU A 51 7.13 0.19 -7.26
C GLU A 51 7.47 -0.76 -6.11
N ILE A 52 6.46 -1.37 -5.49
CA ILE A 52 6.65 -2.19 -4.29
C ILE A 52 7.19 -3.58 -4.71
N PRO A 53 8.37 -4.00 -4.22
CA PRO A 53 8.94 -5.28 -4.57
C PRO A 53 7.99 -6.44 -4.27
N HIS A 54 7.77 -7.31 -5.25
CA HIS A 54 6.93 -8.51 -5.13
C HIS A 54 5.43 -8.26 -4.87
N PHE A 55 4.97 -7.02 -4.98
CA PHE A 55 3.57 -6.68 -4.83
C PHE A 55 2.78 -6.97 -6.11
N PRO A 56 1.49 -7.34 -6.02
CA PRO A 56 0.66 -7.57 -7.18
C PRO A 56 0.36 -6.25 -7.90
N ILE A 57 0.43 -6.27 -9.23
CA ILE A 57 0.02 -5.14 -10.06
C ILE A 57 -1.49 -5.22 -10.27
N SER A 58 -2.20 -4.14 -9.95
CA SER A 58 -3.63 -4.03 -10.29
C SER A 58 -3.79 -3.92 -11.80
N THR A 59 -4.54 -4.84 -12.41
CA THR A 59 -4.87 -4.80 -13.84
C THR A 59 -6.30 -4.34 -14.10
N ILE A 60 -7.04 -3.93 -13.06
CA ILE A 60 -8.45 -3.58 -13.14
C ILE A 60 -8.61 -2.08 -13.33
N PRO A 61 -9.30 -1.62 -14.40
CA PRO A 61 -9.64 -0.21 -14.58
C PRO A 61 -10.42 0.33 -13.38
N GLY A 62 -9.99 1.47 -12.82
CA GLY A 62 -10.64 2.10 -11.66
C GLY A 62 -10.08 1.69 -10.29
N HIS A 63 -9.24 0.66 -10.21
CA HIS A 63 -8.41 0.44 -9.03
C HIS A 63 -7.08 1.15 -9.23
N SER A 64 -6.87 2.27 -8.51
CA SER A 64 -5.66 3.10 -8.61
C SER A 64 -4.37 2.32 -8.35
N GLY A 65 -4.45 1.17 -7.65
CA GLY A 65 -3.30 0.30 -7.42
C GLY A 65 -2.23 0.99 -6.58
N LYS A 66 -2.65 1.76 -5.58
CA LYS A 66 -1.78 2.53 -4.72
C LYS A 66 -1.89 2.10 -3.27
N LEU A 67 -0.76 2.14 -2.57
CA LEU A 67 -0.69 2.10 -1.12
C LEU A 67 -0.55 3.54 -0.64
N MET A 68 -1.50 3.99 0.17
CA MET A 68 -1.45 5.32 0.77
C MET A 68 -1.13 5.17 2.26
N LEU A 69 -0.23 6.01 2.75
CA LEU A 69 0.17 6.10 4.14
C LEU A 69 -0.24 7.48 4.65
N GLY A 70 -0.93 7.52 5.78
CA GLY A 70 -1.49 8.77 6.28
C GLY A 70 -2.22 8.61 7.60
N THR A 71 -2.89 9.67 7.99
CA THR A 71 -3.65 9.78 9.24
C THR A 71 -5.07 10.28 8.98
N TRP A 72 -5.98 9.96 9.89
CA TRP A 72 -7.28 10.62 10.00
C TRP A 72 -7.29 11.43 11.30
N ASN A 73 -7.85 12.63 11.26
CA ASN A 73 -8.12 13.44 12.44
C ASN A 73 -9.34 12.93 13.22
#